data_AF-A0A7C4GL87-F1
#
_entry.id   AF-A0A7C4GL87-F1
#
_cell.length_a   1.000
_cell.length_b   1.000
_cell.length_c   1.000
_cell.angle_alpha   90.00
_cell.angle_beta   90.00
_cell.angle_gamma   90.00
#
_symmetry.space_group_name_H-M   'P 1'
#
loop_
_entity.id
_entity.type
_entity.pdbx_description
1 polymer ?
#
loop_
_entity_poly.entity_id
_entity_poly.type
_entity_poly.pdbx_seq_one_letter_code
_entity_poly.pdbx_strand_id
1 'polypeptide(L)'
;MVKRCQPRDIRIKLCNDVVALRSDGLTYGRIVEEVWRRYGIRISKPHISYWLRGIHNPYNGRRIPSLELLKPSEELAYVIAVILGDGYAATRTNITSIFEQAAT
;
A
#
# COMPACT_ATOMS: atom_id res chain seq x y z
N MET A 1 14.78 -10.29 7.24
CA MET A 1 14.80 -9.47 6.00
C MET A 1 13.53 -8.62 5.95
N VAL A 2 13.65 -7.29 6.10
CA VAL A 2 12.51 -6.39 5.90
C VAL A 2 12.15 -6.41 4.41
N LYS A 3 10.99 -6.95 4.03
CA LYS A 3 10.49 -6.85 2.65
C LYS A 3 10.23 -5.38 2.37
N ARG A 4 11.13 -4.74 1.61
CA ARG A 4 10.94 -3.37 1.12
C ARG A 4 9.80 -3.40 0.10
N CYS A 5 8.60 -3.02 0.52
CA CYS A 5 7.51 -2.80 -0.40
C CYS A 5 7.86 -1.63 -1.34
N GLN A 6 7.64 -1.80 -2.64
CA GLN A 6 7.78 -0.69 -3.59
C GLN A 6 6.90 0.50 -3.18
N PRO A 7 7.31 1.74 -3.50
CA PRO A 7 6.50 2.94 -3.26
C PRO A 7 5.07 2.79 -3.78
N ARG A 8 4.09 3.38 -3.08
CA ARG A 8 2.67 3.19 -3.39
C ARG A 8 2.32 3.60 -4.81
N ASP A 9 2.86 4.72 -5.28
CA ASP A 9 2.54 5.28 -6.59
C ASP A 9 3.01 4.36 -7.73
N ILE A 10 4.19 3.76 -7.54
CA ILE A 10 4.70 2.73 -8.45
C ILE A 10 3.76 1.53 -8.46
N ARG A 11 3.31 1.04 -7.30
CA ARG A 11 2.38 -0.10 -7.24
C ARG A 11 1.03 0.21 -7.90
N ILE A 12 0.52 1.43 -7.76
CA ILE A 12 -0.72 1.88 -8.40
C ILE A 12 -0.56 1.87 -9.92
N LYS A 13 0.50 2.50 -10.45
CA LYS A 13 0.79 2.48 -11.89
C LYS A 13 0.91 1.06 -12.41
N LEU A 14 1.69 0.22 -11.73
CA LEU A 14 1.90 -1.18 -12.11
C LEU A 14 0.60 -1.98 -12.12
N CYS A 15 -0.27 -1.79 -11.13
CA CYS A 15 -1.55 -2.49 -11.05
C CYS A 15 -2.49 -2.08 -12.19
N ASN A 16 -2.58 -0.78 -12.49
CA ASN A 16 -3.40 -0.28 -13.59
C ASN A 16 -2.90 -0.81 -14.94
N ASP A 17 -1.58 -0.79 -15.16
CA ASP A 17 -0.97 -1.34 -16.38
C ASP A 17 -1.22 -2.84 -16.50
N VAL A 18 -1.08 -3.61 -15.42
CA VAL A 18 -1.37 -5.06 -15.43
C VAL A 18 -2.83 -5.33 -15.81
N VAL A 19 -3.77 -4.54 -15.29
CA VAL A 19 -5.19 -4.64 -15.65
C VAL A 19 -5.40 -4.32 -17.12
N ALA A 20 -4.82 -3.22 -17.63
CA ALA A 20 -4.91 -2.83 -19.03
C ALA A 20 -4.34 -3.91 -19.97
N LEU A 21 -3.11 -4.38 -19.70
CA LEU A 21 -2.47 -5.45 -20.48
C LEU A 21 -3.30 -6.74 -20.47
N ARG A 22 -3.98 -7.04 -19.36
CA ARG A 22 -4.86 -8.20 -19.30
C ARG A 22 -6.11 -8.02 -20.15
N SER A 23 -6.70 -6.83 -20.13
CA SER A 23 -7.83 -6.46 -20.99
C SER A 23 -7.47 -6.53 -22.48
N ASP A 24 -6.23 -6.21 -22.84
CA ASP A 24 -5.68 -6.36 -24.19
C ASP A 24 -5.43 -7.83 -24.59
N GLY A 25 -5.74 -8.79 -23.71
CA GLY A 25 -5.66 -10.23 -24.00
C GLY A 25 -4.31 -10.86 -23.71
N LEU A 26 -3.34 -10.14 -23.13
CA LEU A 26 -2.01 -10.71 -22.87
C LEU A 26 -2.08 -11.85 -21.84
N THR A 27 -1.24 -12.86 -22.05
CA THR A 27 -1.03 -13.95 -21.09
C THR A 27 -0.17 -13.47 -19.92
N TYR A 28 -0.22 -14.15 -18.78
CA TYR A 28 0.56 -13.76 -17.60
C TYR A 28 2.06 -13.72 -17.86
N GLY A 29 2.59 -14.57 -18.76
CA GLY A 29 3.99 -14.53 -19.16
C GLY A 29 4.35 -13.23 -19.88
N ARG A 30 3.53 -12.84 -20.87
CA ARG A 30 3.71 -11.59 -21.61
C ARG A 30 3.55 -10.36 -20.74
N ILE A 31 2.63 -10.38 -19.77
CA ILE A 31 2.49 -9.29 -18.79
C ILE A 31 3.78 -9.13 -17.97
N VAL A 32 4.41 -10.23 -17.53
CA VAL A 32 5.67 -10.16 -16.78
C VAL A 32 6.80 -9.57 -17.64
N GLU A 33 6.90 -9.99 -18.90
CA GLU A 33 7.90 -9.46 -19.85
C GLU A 33 7.69 -7.96 -20.09
N GLU A 34 6.44 -7.55 -20.33
CA GLU A 34 6.10 -6.16 -20.65
C GLU A 34 6.31 -5.23 -19.45
N VAL A 35 5.94 -5.68 -18.25
CA VAL A 35 6.21 -4.91 -17.03
C VAL A 35 7.70 -4.82 -16.75
N TRP A 36 8.47 -5.90 -16.94
CA TRP A 36 9.92 -5.86 -16.83
C TRP A 36 10.53 -4.85 -17.81
N ARG A 37 10.07 -4.87 -19.07
CA ARG A 37 10.53 -3.96 -20.12
C ARG A 37 10.25 -2.48 -19.79
N ARG A 38 9.06 -2.16 -19.26
CA ARG A 38 8.65 -0.78 -18.95
C ARG A 38 9.25 -0.22 -17.67
N TYR A 39 9.37 -1.05 -16.63
CA TYR A 39 9.65 -0.58 -15.27
C TYR A 39 10.93 -1.16 -14.66
N GLY A 40 11.55 -2.18 -15.27
CA GLY A 40 12.65 -2.92 -14.66
C GLY A 40 12.25 -3.67 -13.39
N ILE A 41 10.94 -3.92 -13.20
CA ILE A 41 10.40 -4.58 -12.01
C ILE A 41 9.88 -5.96 -12.41
N ARG A 42 10.34 -6.99 -11.71
CA ARG A 42 9.86 -8.36 -11.94
C ARG A 42 8.71 -8.68 -11.01
N ILE A 43 7.53 -8.91 -11.57
CA ILE A 43 6.34 -9.34 -10.84
C ILE A 43 6.18 -10.86 -10.97
N SER A 44 5.76 -11.52 -9.89
CA SER A 44 5.40 -12.94 -9.93
C SER A 44 3.98 -13.15 -10.48
N LYS A 45 3.75 -14.27 -11.18
CA LYS A 45 2.41 -14.62 -11.70
C LYS A 45 1.30 -14.63 -10.62
N PRO A 46 1.54 -15.14 -9.39
CA PRO A 46 0.54 -15.05 -8.33
C PRO A 46 0.16 -13.60 -7.97
N HIS A 47 1.13 -12.67 -7.96
CA HIS A 47 0.86 -11.26 -7.65
C HIS A 47 -0.03 -10.63 -8.72
N ILE A 48 0.21 -10.94 -10.01
CA ILE A 48 -0.66 -10.53 -11.12
C ILE A 48 -2.08 -11.06 -10.90
N SER A 49 -2.23 -12.36 -10.60
CA SER A 49 -3.53 -12.96 -10.29
C SER A 49 -4.24 -12.27 -9.12
N TYR A 50 -3.52 -11.94 -8.05
CA TYR A 50 -4.10 -11.23 -6.90
C TYR A 50 -4.55 -9.80 -7.23
N TRP A 51 -3.83 -9.09 -8.10
CA TRP A 51 -4.26 -7.77 -8.57
C TRP A 51 -5.50 -7.85 -9.46
N LEU A 52 -5.51 -8.78 -10.42
CA LEU A 52 -6.67 -8.98 -11.30
C LEU A 52 -7.93 -9.41 -10.52
N ARG A 53 -7.76 -10.11 -9.40
CA ARG A 53 -8.84 -10.51 -8.48
C ARG A 53 -9.19 -9.44 -7.43
N GLY A 54 -8.48 -8.31 -7.39
CA GLY A 54 -8.69 -7.25 -6.40
C GLY A 54 -8.25 -7.58 -4.97
N ILE A 55 -7.59 -8.72 -4.73
CA ILE A 55 -7.19 -9.17 -3.37
C ILE A 55 -6.11 -8.27 -2.78
N HIS A 56 -5.09 -7.91 -3.58
CA HIS A 56 -3.98 -7.06 -3.15
C HIS A 56 -4.06 -5.66 -3.76
N ASN A 57 -5.21 -5.01 -3.59
CA ASN A 57 -5.45 -3.69 -4.15
C ASN A 57 -4.46 -2.65 -3.56
N PRO A 58 -3.58 -2.03 -4.38
CA PRO A 58 -2.60 -1.05 -3.91
C PRO A 58 -3.22 0.27 -3.46
N TYR A 59 -4.48 0.55 -3.83
CA TYR A 59 -5.23 1.71 -3.37
C TYR A 59 -5.57 1.61 -1.88
N ASN A 60 -5.82 0.40 -1.37
CA ASN A 60 -6.34 0.13 -0.02
C ASN A 60 -5.36 -0.63 0.90
N GLY A 61 -4.11 -0.81 0.47
CA GLY A 61 -3.14 -1.74 1.10
C GLY A 61 -2.72 -1.40 2.54
N ARG A 62 -3.06 -0.22 3.04
CA ARG A 62 -3.17 0.07 4.47
C ARG A 62 -4.57 0.67 4.60
N ARG A 63 -5.36 0.31 5.61
CA ARG A 63 -6.66 0.94 5.94
C ARG A 63 -6.54 2.45 6.29
N ILE A 64 -5.52 3.12 5.78
CA ILE A 64 -5.30 4.55 5.83
C ILE A 64 -5.70 5.03 4.43
N PRO A 65 -6.84 5.74 4.28
CA PRO A 65 -7.17 6.41 3.04
C PRO A 65 -5.97 7.23 2.59
N SER A 66 -5.78 7.40 1.28
CA SER A 66 -4.76 8.35 0.82
C SER A 66 -5.16 9.72 1.37
N LEU A 67 -4.36 10.28 2.27
CA LEU A 67 -4.69 11.57 2.89
C LEU A 67 -4.86 12.66 1.81
N GLU A 68 -4.10 12.56 0.71
CA GLU A 68 -4.21 13.44 -0.46
C GLU A 68 -5.53 13.29 -1.25
N LEU A 69 -6.23 12.16 -1.10
CA LEU A 69 -7.55 11.94 -1.71
C LEU A 69 -8.70 12.32 -0.76
N LEU A 70 -8.41 12.58 0.51
CA LEU A 70 -9.40 13.08 1.45
C LEU A 70 -9.56 14.58 1.24
N LYS A 71 -10.80 15.02 1.05
CA LYS A 71 -11.13 16.45 1.14
C LYS A 71 -11.41 16.78 2.60
N PRO A 72 -10.82 17.85 3.16
CA PRO A 72 -11.22 18.33 4.47
C PRO A 72 -12.70 18.74 4.40
N SER A 73 -13.50 18.22 5.32
CA SER A 73 -14.91 18.58 5.49
C SER A 73 -15.26 18.54 6.96
N GLU A 74 -16.32 19.27 7.33
CA GLU A 74 -16.80 19.30 8.71
C GLU A 74 -17.30 17.93 9.15
N GLU A 75 -17.95 17.18 8.25
CA GLU A 75 -18.41 15.82 8.50
C GLU A 75 -17.24 14.86 8.73
N LEU A 76 -16.16 14.99 7.94
CA LEU A 76 -14.96 14.18 8.14
C LEU A 76 -14.28 14.51 9.48
N ALA A 77 -14.19 15.79 9.82
CA ALA A 77 -13.66 16.22 11.12
C ALA A 77 -14.50 15.68 12.28
N TYR A 78 -15.83 15.71 12.16
CA TYR A 78 -16.75 15.13 13.13
C TYR A 78 -16.56 13.62 13.27
N VAL A 79 -16.49 12.87 12.17
CA VAL A 79 -16.26 11.41 12.20
C VAL A 79 -14.91 11.09 12.85
N ILE A 80 -13.86 11.83 12.52
CA ILE A 80 -12.54 11.68 13.15
C ILE A 80 -12.63 11.96 14.66
N ALA A 81 -13.28 13.05 15.06
CA ALA A 81 -13.46 13.41 16.46
C ALA A 81 -14.31 12.40 17.23
N VAL A 82 -15.34 11.81 16.63
CA VAL A 82 -16.15 10.76 17.27
C VAL A 82 -15.36 9.45 17.42
N ILE A 83 -14.60 9.05 16.39
CA ILE A 83 -13.86 7.77 16.41
C ILE A 83 -12.57 7.86 17.26
N LEU A 84 -11.90 9.00 17.26
CA LEU A 84 -10.61 9.19 17.96
C LEU A 84 -10.72 10.03 19.23
N GLY A 85 -11.86 10.68 19.47
CA GLY A 85 -12.05 11.60 20.61
C GLY A 85 -12.18 10.89 21.96
N ASP A 86 -12.47 9.59 21.97
CA ASP A 86 -12.43 8.76 23.18
C ASP A 86 -11.02 8.22 23.50
N GLY A 87 -10.01 8.64 22.74
CA GLY A 87 -8.68 8.06 22.71
C GLY A 87 -8.04 7.92 24.10
N TYR A 88 -7.93 6.69 24.57
CA TYR A 88 -7.09 6.34 25.71
C TYR A 88 -5.63 6.22 25.26
N ALA A 89 -4.72 6.90 25.95
CA ALA A 89 -3.28 6.78 25.69
C ALA A 89 -2.77 5.39 26.10
N ALA A 90 -2.81 4.43 25.18
CA ALA A 90 -2.15 3.14 25.38
C ALA A 90 -0.63 3.33 25.23
N THR A 91 0.08 3.40 26.35
CA THR A 91 1.55 3.32 26.35
C THR A 91 1.96 1.97 25.79
N ARG A 92 2.59 1.96 24.61
CA ARG A 92 3.33 0.78 24.13
C ARG A 92 4.62 0.67 24.94
N THR A 93 4.66 -0.28 25.87
CA THR A 93 5.89 -0.72 26.53
C THR A 93 6.82 -1.34 25.48
N ASN A 94 7.70 -0.54 24.89
CA ASN A 94 8.97 -0.95 24.21
C ASN A 94 9.69 0.24 23.53
N ILE A 95 9.73 1.42 24.17
CA ILE A 95 10.59 2.54 23.70
C ILE A 95 11.58 2.99 24.78
N THR A 96 11.39 2.59 26.03
CA THR A 96 12.29 2.98 27.13
C THR A 96 13.66 2.29 27.07
N SER A 97 13.78 1.08 26.52
CA SER A 97 15.06 0.34 26.51
C SER A 97 16.06 0.80 25.45
N ILE A 98 15.68 1.71 24.54
CA ILE A 98 16.55 2.13 23.43
C ILE A 98 17.39 3.37 23.81
N PHE A 99 16.92 4.17 24.77
CA PHE A 99 17.64 5.36 25.24
C PHE A 99 18.60 5.09 26.42
N GLU A 100 18.39 4.02 27.19
CA GLU A 100 19.28 3.64 28.30
C GLU A 100 20.62 3.02 27.86
N GLN A 101 20.70 2.45 26.64
CA GLN A 101 21.96 1.86 26.13
C GLN A 101 22.91 2.87 25.48
N ALA A 102 22.52 4.13 25.34
CA ALA A 102 23.36 5.19 24.73
C ALA A 102 24.03 6.11 25.77
N ALA A 103 23.90 5.80 27.07
CA ALA A 103 24.45 6.59 28.18
C ALA A 103 25.48 5.83 29.04
N THR A 104 26.18 4.84 28.45
CA THR A 104 27.40 4.24 29.02
C THR A 104 28.57 4.54 28.10
#